data_AF-A0A1H7L286-F1
#
_entry.id   AF-A0A1H7L286-F1
#
_cell.length_a   1.000
_cell.length_b   1.000
_cell.length_c   1.000
_cell.angle_alpha   90.00
_cell.angle_beta   90.00
_cell.angle_gamma   90.00
#
_symmetry.space_group_name_H-M   'P 1'
#
loop_
_entity.id
_entity.type
_entity.pdbx_description
1 polymer ?
#
loop_
_entity_poly.entity_id
_entity_poly.type
_entity_poly.pdbx_seq_one_letter_code
_entity_poly.pdbx_strand_id
1 'polypeptide(L)'
;MLKKTNYLFHAGLGIVLLAMIYCGYKEVSLSHYQKEVMEDYSTVNSVAFGLLSIDKWEDKIVKIVDRQIQNFNFTPKEKADLQKEIEKILHAMIDKAIATINEKQKSIGGKIRKAAVNIFVNEEKLHEQVPEFALTIVNEISKPSTKKTLKNLAGEKIEDLTESTFDSSMNAQRKVTRAIFKKYKVNSAQSFEKKASELFEKVRFRGYMYFSALFVGLLLFLTLWRIWRNREELHAPLFIYSLLAAAIVLTTGVSSVMIEVEARLEKIDFHLLGEHLIFENQILFFQSKSIIDVVFVLVKNAEFDSVIIGFLIFTFSVLFPLGKLICSGIYILNEKMRVNKVIYFFAFKSGKWSMADVMVVAIMMTYIGLNSLLNSQLSDLNIKEESFTSIATNNTALQPGFVVFLTFVLYGLTLSEILQRITQKNIDNTTRPVKQT
;
A
#
# COMPACT_ATOMS: atom_id res chain seq x y z
N MET A 1 -8.02 -59.79 -6.51
CA MET A 1 -6.99 -58.75 -6.75
C MET A 1 -7.59 -57.40 -7.15
N LEU A 2 -8.53 -57.34 -8.11
CA LEU A 2 -9.19 -56.11 -8.61
C LEU A 2 -9.82 -55.20 -7.52
N LYS A 3 -10.55 -55.75 -6.54
CA LYS A 3 -11.15 -54.93 -5.46
C LYS A 3 -10.11 -54.20 -4.60
N LYS A 4 -8.97 -54.84 -4.27
CA LYS A 4 -7.91 -54.25 -3.45
C LYS A 4 -7.19 -53.11 -4.17
N THR A 5 -7.05 -53.22 -5.50
CA THR A 5 -6.50 -52.17 -6.37
C THR A 5 -7.39 -50.93 -6.43
N ASN A 6 -8.71 -51.09 -6.41
CA ASN A 6 -9.64 -49.96 -6.40
C ASN A 6 -9.60 -49.18 -5.07
N TYR A 7 -9.50 -49.85 -3.91
CA TYR A 7 -9.35 -49.15 -2.63
C TYR A 7 -8.05 -48.35 -2.55
N LEU A 8 -6.93 -48.91 -3.02
CA LEU A 8 -5.64 -48.22 -3.02
C LEU A 8 -5.67 -46.98 -3.95
N PHE A 9 -6.36 -47.08 -5.09
CA PHE A 9 -6.55 -45.99 -6.03
C PHE A 9 -7.35 -44.83 -5.41
N HIS A 10 -8.51 -45.12 -4.80
CA HIS A 10 -9.31 -44.10 -4.12
C HIS A 10 -8.58 -43.47 -2.93
N ALA A 11 -7.83 -44.26 -2.17
CA ALA A 11 -7.01 -43.77 -1.06
C ALA A 11 -5.91 -42.81 -1.56
N GLY A 12 -5.20 -43.18 -2.64
CA GLY A 12 -4.17 -42.33 -3.24
C GLY A 12 -4.70 -40.99 -3.73
N LEU A 13 -5.81 -41.00 -4.49
CA LEU A 13 -6.45 -39.77 -4.96
C LEU A 13 -7.00 -38.93 -3.80
N GLY A 14 -7.53 -39.56 -2.76
CA GLY A 14 -8.00 -38.89 -1.55
C GLY A 14 -6.87 -38.17 -0.81
N ILE A 15 -5.70 -38.79 -0.68
CA ILE A 15 -4.52 -38.17 -0.05
C ILE A 15 -4.06 -36.94 -0.85
N VAL A 16 -4.02 -37.05 -2.19
CA VAL A 16 -3.67 -35.91 -3.06
C VAL A 16 -4.67 -34.76 -2.87
N LEU A 17 -5.97 -35.05 -2.84
CA LEU A 17 -6.98 -34.02 -2.59
C LEU A 17 -6.83 -33.37 -1.21
N LEU A 18 -6.61 -34.15 -0.16
CA LEU A 18 -6.40 -33.61 1.19
C LEU A 18 -5.16 -32.71 1.25
N ALA A 19 -4.08 -33.10 0.57
CA ALA A 19 -2.89 -32.27 0.43
C ALA A 19 -3.20 -30.97 -0.33
N MET A 20 -3.98 -31.02 -1.41
CA MET A 20 -4.42 -29.83 -2.15
C MET A 20 -5.32 -28.92 -1.32
N ILE A 21 -6.26 -29.46 -0.53
CA ILE A 21 -7.11 -28.68 0.38
C ILE A 21 -6.23 -27.95 1.41
N TYR A 22 -5.27 -28.66 2.02
CA TYR A 22 -4.35 -28.07 2.98
C TYR A 22 -3.51 -26.95 2.34
N CYS A 23 -2.94 -27.20 1.15
CA CYS A 23 -2.15 -26.20 0.44
C CYS A 23 -2.99 -24.97 0.04
N GLY A 24 -4.21 -25.18 -0.47
CA GLY A 24 -5.12 -24.09 -0.84
C GLY A 24 -5.54 -23.25 0.36
N TYR A 25 -5.88 -23.89 1.49
CA TYR A 25 -6.17 -23.18 2.73
C TYR A 25 -4.96 -22.38 3.24
N LYS A 26 -3.76 -22.97 3.22
CA LYS A 26 -2.54 -22.28 3.62
C LYS A 26 -2.21 -21.11 2.72
N GLU A 27 -2.42 -21.25 1.41
CA GLU A 27 -2.20 -20.17 0.46
C GLU A 27 -3.14 -18.99 0.70
N VAL A 28 -4.45 -19.25 0.83
CA VAL A 28 -5.43 -18.19 1.13
C VAL A 28 -5.11 -17.50 2.46
N SER A 29 -4.77 -18.27 3.50
CA SER A 29 -4.41 -17.72 4.81
C SER A 29 -3.13 -16.87 4.77
N LEU A 30 -2.11 -17.30 4.02
CA LEU A 30 -0.87 -16.55 3.85
C LEU A 30 -1.09 -15.30 3.03
N SER A 31 -1.90 -15.37 1.96
CA SER A 31 -2.25 -14.23 1.12
C SER A 31 -3.00 -13.15 1.91
N HIS A 32 -3.98 -13.53 2.74
CA HIS A 32 -4.65 -12.58 3.63
C HIS A 32 -3.73 -12.00 4.71
N TYR A 33 -2.83 -12.81 5.26
CA TYR A 33 -1.86 -12.32 6.22
C TYR A 33 -0.88 -11.32 5.58
N GLN A 34 -0.40 -11.60 4.36
CA GLN A 34 0.41 -10.65 3.59
C GLN A 34 -0.31 -9.32 3.40
N LYS A 35 -1.57 -9.38 2.96
CA LYS A 35 -2.44 -8.20 2.81
C LYS A 35 -2.52 -7.38 4.10
N GLU A 36 -2.78 -8.01 5.24
CA GLU A 36 -2.86 -7.33 6.53
C GLU A 36 -1.54 -6.65 6.92
N VAL A 37 -0.41 -7.34 6.72
CA VAL A 37 0.91 -6.76 7.00
C VAL A 37 1.21 -5.59 6.07
N MET A 38 0.84 -5.68 4.78
CA MET A 38 1.03 -4.57 3.85
C MET A 38 0.09 -3.39 4.12
N GLU A 39 -1.15 -3.63 4.55
CA GLU A 39 -2.08 -2.57 4.97
C GLU A 39 -1.50 -1.82 6.20
N ASP A 40 -1.00 -2.54 7.21
CA ASP A 40 -0.31 -1.94 8.35
C ASP A 40 0.96 -1.18 7.93
N TYR A 41 1.76 -1.78 7.05
CA TYR A 41 2.98 -1.17 6.50
C TYR A 41 2.67 0.13 5.76
N SER A 42 1.64 0.12 4.92
CA SER A 42 1.17 1.28 4.16
C SER A 42 0.65 2.38 5.05
N THR A 43 0.00 2.04 6.18
CA THR A 43 -0.52 3.00 7.14
C THR A 43 0.62 3.73 7.86
N VAL A 44 1.61 2.98 8.37
CA VAL A 44 2.76 3.56 9.08
C VAL A 44 3.62 4.44 8.16
N ASN A 45 3.80 4.01 6.92
CA ASN A 45 4.57 4.72 5.90
C ASN A 45 3.71 5.64 5.03
N SER A 46 2.46 5.90 5.42
CA SER A 46 1.58 6.75 4.63
C SER A 46 2.08 8.19 4.61
N VAL A 47 1.80 8.89 3.51
CA VAL A 47 2.04 10.35 3.40
C VAL A 47 1.37 11.11 4.56
N ALA A 48 0.23 10.63 5.05
CA ALA A 48 -0.46 11.21 6.21
C ALA A 48 0.38 11.14 7.51
N PHE A 49 1.10 10.04 7.74
CA PHE A 49 1.88 9.78 8.96
C PHE A 49 3.35 10.22 8.82
N GLY A 50 3.79 10.50 7.60
CA GLY A 50 5.10 11.04 7.29
C GLY A 50 5.03 12.51 6.88
N LEU A 51 4.99 12.78 5.58
CA LEU A 51 5.06 14.15 5.02
C LEU A 51 4.00 15.12 5.56
N LEU A 52 2.77 14.66 5.81
CA LEU A 52 1.69 15.51 6.35
C LEU A 52 1.60 15.46 7.87
N SER A 53 2.53 14.76 8.54
CA SER A 53 2.59 14.67 9.99
C SER A 53 3.44 15.79 10.55
N ILE A 54 2.85 16.60 11.42
CA ILE A 54 3.51 17.78 12.01
C ILE A 54 4.61 17.35 12.99
N ASP A 55 4.38 16.27 13.76
CA ASP A 55 5.39 15.63 14.60
C ASP A 55 6.71 15.36 13.84
N LYS A 56 6.59 14.94 12.57
CA LYS A 56 7.74 14.61 11.73
C LYS A 56 8.45 15.87 11.22
N TRP A 57 7.69 16.92 10.91
CA TRP A 57 8.25 18.21 10.52
C TRP A 57 8.92 18.90 11.70
N GLU A 58 8.30 18.93 12.87
CA GLU A 58 8.87 19.48 14.10
C GLU A 58 10.22 18.82 14.41
N ASP A 59 10.27 17.49 14.51
CA ASP A 59 11.52 16.76 14.79
C ASP A 59 12.63 17.07 13.77
N LYS A 60 12.29 17.19 12.47
CA LYS A 60 13.26 17.50 11.41
C LYS A 60 13.70 18.98 11.43
N ILE A 61 12.76 19.92 11.59
CA ILE A 61 13.04 21.37 11.63
C ILE A 61 13.85 21.70 12.89
N VAL A 62 13.46 21.19 14.06
CA VAL A 62 14.18 21.42 15.32
C VAL A 62 15.63 20.92 15.20
N LYS A 63 15.87 19.77 14.54
CA LYS A 63 17.23 19.26 14.29
C LYS A 63 18.04 20.18 13.36
N ILE A 64 17.44 20.67 12.29
CA ILE A 64 18.11 21.60 11.36
C ILE A 64 18.41 22.92 12.08
N VAL A 65 17.42 23.50 12.76
CA VAL A 65 17.58 24.74 13.53
C VAL A 65 18.63 24.57 14.62
N ASP A 66 18.67 23.45 15.34
CA ASP A 66 19.71 23.19 16.35
C ASP A 66 21.11 23.14 15.72
N ARG A 67 21.26 22.44 14.59
CA ARG A 67 22.53 22.36 13.87
C ARG A 67 22.97 23.73 13.35
N GLN A 68 22.05 24.49 12.78
CA GLN A 68 22.30 25.83 12.26
C GLN A 68 22.65 26.82 13.38
N ILE A 69 21.94 26.80 14.53
CA ILE A 69 22.24 27.64 15.69
C ILE A 69 23.62 27.30 16.29
N GLN A 70 23.98 26.01 16.35
CA GLN A 70 25.31 25.58 16.80
C GLN A 70 26.41 26.04 15.85
N ASN A 71 26.14 25.98 14.54
CA ASN A 71 27.06 26.42 13.49
C ASN A 71 27.03 27.93 13.24
N PHE A 72 26.13 28.67 13.90
CA PHE A 72 25.96 30.11 13.78
C PHE A 72 27.13 30.85 14.42
N ASN A 73 28.26 30.89 13.74
CA ASN A 73 29.42 31.68 14.11
C ASN A 73 29.54 32.83 13.12
N PHE A 74 29.19 34.03 13.55
CA PHE A 74 29.36 35.22 12.74
C PHE A 74 30.82 35.35 12.30
N THR A 75 31.02 35.35 10.99
CA THR A 75 32.30 35.79 10.41
C THR A 75 32.53 37.26 10.79
N PRO A 76 33.79 37.74 10.81
CA PRO A 76 34.09 39.13 11.11
C PRO A 76 33.31 40.13 10.24
N LYS A 77 33.01 39.73 8.99
CA LYS A 77 32.23 40.53 8.04
C LYS A 77 30.74 40.56 8.43
N GLU A 78 30.15 39.43 8.78
CA GLU A 78 28.75 39.36 9.22
C GLU A 78 28.52 40.05 10.56
N LYS A 79 29.51 40.06 11.47
CA LYS A 79 29.45 40.86 12.69
C LYS A 79 29.38 42.35 12.39
N ALA A 80 30.19 42.82 11.44
CA ALA A 80 30.22 44.23 11.04
C ALA A 80 28.92 44.64 10.33
N ASP A 81 28.33 43.76 9.53
CA ASP A 81 27.06 44.02 8.86
C ASP A 81 25.88 44.03 9.86
N LEU A 82 25.83 43.06 10.79
CA LEU A 82 24.84 43.03 11.86
C LEU A 82 24.97 44.25 12.79
N GLN A 83 26.20 44.67 13.10
CA GLN A 83 26.45 45.87 13.88
C GLN A 83 25.83 47.09 13.20
N LYS A 84 26.07 47.30 11.90
CA LYS A 84 25.49 48.43 11.15
C LYS A 84 23.96 48.41 11.13
N GLU A 85 23.35 47.24 11.07
CA GLU A 85 21.90 47.11 11.07
C GLU A 85 21.29 47.42 12.44
N ILE A 86 21.95 46.97 13.51
CA ILE A 86 21.60 47.32 14.89
C ILE A 86 21.82 48.81 15.15
N GLU A 87 22.92 49.40 14.67
CA GLU A 87 23.16 50.84 14.74
C GLU A 87 22.02 51.61 14.08
N LYS A 88 21.62 51.23 12.86
CA LYS A 88 20.51 51.87 12.15
C LYS A 88 19.19 51.81 12.93
N ILE A 89 18.90 50.67 13.57
CA ILE A 89 17.70 50.53 14.42
C ILE A 89 17.81 51.42 15.66
N LEU A 90 18.96 51.43 16.35
CA LEU A 90 19.19 52.26 17.53
C LEU A 90 19.10 53.75 17.21
N HIS A 91 19.71 54.20 16.10
CA HIS A 91 19.55 55.57 15.59
C HIS A 91 18.07 55.90 15.35
N ALA A 92 17.34 55.05 14.61
CA ALA A 92 15.92 55.28 14.34
C ALA A 92 15.05 55.27 15.61
N MET A 93 15.39 54.46 16.62
CA MET A 93 14.70 54.45 17.91
C MET A 93 14.97 55.73 18.72
N ILE A 94 16.21 56.23 18.70
CA ILE A 94 16.58 57.52 19.30
C ILE A 94 15.83 58.65 18.59
N ASP A 95 15.87 58.70 17.26
CA ASP A 95 15.18 59.72 16.45
C ASP A 95 13.68 59.73 16.75
N LYS A 96 13.06 58.55 16.81
CA LYS A 96 11.62 58.41 17.09
C LYS A 96 11.29 58.80 18.53
N ALA A 97 12.13 58.45 19.50
CA ALA A 97 11.94 58.83 20.90
C ALA A 97 12.05 60.34 21.08
N ILE A 98 13.06 60.97 20.45
CA ILE A 98 13.27 62.42 20.47
C ILE A 98 12.16 63.15 19.73
N ALA A 99 11.74 62.66 18.56
CA ALA A 99 10.61 63.22 17.82
C ALA A 99 9.32 63.19 18.65
N THR A 100 9.04 62.08 19.33
CA THR A 100 7.86 61.92 20.21
C THR A 100 7.91 62.86 21.41
N ILE A 101 9.09 63.11 21.96
CA ILE A 101 9.29 64.10 23.05
C ILE A 101 9.18 65.54 22.51
N ASN A 102 9.59 65.76 21.27
CA ASN A 102 9.58 67.06 20.61
C ASN A 102 8.25 67.45 19.98
N GLU A 103 7.30 66.52 19.81
CA GLU A 103 5.92 66.81 19.43
C GLU A 103 5.25 67.86 20.34
N LYS A 104 4.24 68.57 19.83
CA LYS A 104 3.57 69.67 20.55
C LYS A 104 2.78 69.14 21.76
N GLN A 105 3.42 69.15 22.94
CA GLN A 105 2.82 68.79 24.21
C GLN A 105 1.75 69.81 24.66
N LYS A 106 0.49 69.37 24.77
CA LYS A 106 -0.65 70.22 25.20
C LYS A 106 -0.72 70.47 26.72
N SER A 107 0.00 69.68 27.54
CA SER A 107 -0.02 69.74 29.01
C SER A 107 1.20 70.45 29.60
N ILE A 108 1.01 71.21 30.70
CA ILE A 108 2.08 71.92 31.44
C ILE A 108 3.14 70.92 31.95
N GLY A 109 2.72 69.74 32.44
CA GLY A 109 3.65 68.69 32.87
C GLY A 109 4.49 68.10 31.72
N GLY A 110 3.92 68.03 30.51
CA GLY A 110 4.64 67.60 29.31
C GLY A 110 5.70 68.60 28.87
N LYS A 111 5.46 69.91 29.05
CA LYS A 111 6.43 70.98 28.77
C LYS A 111 7.62 70.95 29.73
N ILE A 112 7.38 70.68 31.01
CA ILE A 112 8.45 70.55 32.02
C ILE A 112 9.30 69.29 31.75
N ARG A 113 8.67 68.17 31.41
CA ARG A 113 9.40 66.94 31.01
C ARG A 113 10.24 67.14 29.76
N LYS A 114 9.70 67.80 28.73
CA LYS A 114 10.44 68.16 27.50
C LYS A 114 11.65 69.06 27.81
N ALA A 115 11.47 70.07 28.66
CA ALA A 115 12.57 70.95 29.06
C ALA A 115 13.66 70.20 29.85
N ALA A 116 13.29 69.31 30.77
CA ALA A 116 14.24 68.49 31.50
C ALA A 116 15.01 67.54 30.57
N VAL A 117 14.33 66.85 29.64
CA VAL A 117 15.00 65.96 28.69
C VAL A 117 15.96 66.73 27.78
N ASN A 118 15.56 67.87 27.22
CA ASN A 118 16.42 68.63 26.31
C ASN A 118 17.66 69.27 26.98
N ILE A 119 17.63 69.46 28.31
CA ILE A 119 18.77 70.01 29.07
C ILE A 119 19.72 68.90 29.53
N PHE A 120 19.18 67.75 29.94
CA PHE A 120 19.96 66.66 30.53
C PHE A 120 20.35 65.56 29.53
N VAL A 121 19.70 65.47 28.38
CA VAL A 121 19.94 64.45 27.34
C VAL A 121 20.43 65.14 26.07
N ASN A 122 21.69 64.89 25.71
CA ASN A 122 22.29 65.39 24.48
C ASN A 122 22.12 64.35 23.37
N GLU A 123 21.35 64.69 22.34
CA GLU A 123 21.04 63.86 21.17
C GLU A 123 22.29 63.40 20.42
N GLU A 124 23.25 64.30 20.19
CA GLU A 124 24.52 63.98 19.53
C GLU A 124 25.32 62.96 20.35
N LYS A 125 25.40 63.15 21.67
CA LYS A 125 26.10 62.20 22.57
C LYS A 125 25.41 60.83 22.63
N LEU A 126 24.09 60.76 22.48
CA LEU A 126 23.38 59.49 22.41
C LEU A 126 23.69 58.74 21.12
N HIS A 127 23.71 59.44 19.98
CA HIS A 127 24.10 58.86 18.69
C HIS A 127 25.58 58.46 18.64
N GLU A 128 26.47 59.20 19.28
CA GLU A 128 27.90 58.87 19.39
C GLU A 128 28.16 57.54 20.13
N GLN A 129 27.29 57.16 21.07
CA GLN A 129 27.42 55.91 21.82
C GLN A 129 26.75 54.70 21.14
N VAL A 130 25.95 54.93 20.09
CA VAL A 130 25.24 53.86 19.36
C VAL A 130 26.18 52.77 18.83
N PRO A 131 27.35 53.08 18.22
CA PRO A 131 28.27 52.05 17.74
C PRO A 131 28.81 51.14 18.87
N GLU A 132 29.10 51.70 20.04
CA GLU A 132 29.60 50.96 21.19
C GLU A 132 28.51 50.05 21.80
N PHE A 133 27.28 50.54 21.89
CA PHE A 133 26.12 49.74 22.30
C PHE A 133 25.79 48.65 21.29
N ALA A 134 25.81 48.94 19.99
CA ALA A 134 25.58 47.97 18.94
C ALA A 134 26.64 46.86 18.97
N LEU A 135 27.92 47.21 19.14
CA LEU A 135 29.01 46.25 19.27
C LEU A 135 28.86 45.40 20.54
N THR A 136 28.43 45.99 21.65
CA THR A 136 28.14 45.26 22.90
C THR A 136 26.97 44.29 22.72
N ILE A 137 25.90 44.71 22.04
CA ILE A 137 24.74 43.86 21.72
C ILE A 137 25.14 42.71 20.80
N VAL A 138 25.92 42.96 19.74
CA VAL A 138 26.43 41.91 18.83
C VAL A 138 27.30 40.91 19.59
N ASN A 139 28.17 41.39 20.50
CA ASN A 139 29.00 40.54 21.33
C ASN A 139 28.19 39.72 22.34
N GLU A 140 27.14 40.30 22.93
CA GLU A 140 26.24 39.62 23.85
C GLU A 140 25.38 38.56 23.15
N ILE A 141 24.88 38.85 21.94
CA ILE A 141 24.15 37.90 21.08
C ILE A 141 25.05 36.75 20.64
N SER A 142 26.33 37.03 20.44
CA SER A 142 27.34 36.01 20.10
C SER A 142 27.69 35.07 21.27
N LYS A 143 27.30 35.37 22.51
CA LYS A 143 27.61 34.53 23.67
C LYS A 143 26.84 33.21 23.67
N PRO A 144 27.44 32.12 24.20
CA PRO A 144 26.78 30.81 24.27
C PRO A 144 25.45 30.80 25.04
N SER A 145 25.32 31.64 26.07
CA SER A 145 24.09 31.78 26.87
C SER A 145 22.94 32.36 26.06
N THR A 146 23.18 33.39 25.26
CA THR A 146 22.16 34.04 24.42
C THR A 146 21.73 33.14 23.27
N LYS A 147 22.68 32.41 22.66
CA LYS A 147 22.36 31.35 21.68
C LYS A 147 21.45 30.27 22.28
N LYS A 148 21.68 29.88 23.54
CA LYS A 148 20.82 28.92 24.25
C LYS A 148 19.42 29.48 24.50
N THR A 149 19.29 30.75 24.88
CA THR A 149 17.98 31.41 25.03
C THR A 149 17.23 31.51 23.72
N LEU A 150 17.90 31.89 22.63
CA LEU A 150 17.30 31.93 21.29
C LEU A 150 16.86 30.54 20.81
N LYS A 151 17.68 29.50 21.07
CA LYS A 151 17.31 28.11 20.81
C LYS A 151 16.04 27.71 21.57
N ASN A 152 16.00 27.99 22.87
CA ASN A 152 14.85 27.65 23.70
C ASN A 152 13.58 28.38 23.25
N LEU A 153 13.67 29.68 22.93
CA LEU A 153 12.54 30.48 22.48
C LEU A 153 12.04 30.05 21.09
N ALA A 154 12.94 29.69 20.18
CA ALA A 154 12.57 29.13 18.89
C ALA A 154 11.89 27.77 19.04
N GLY A 155 12.40 26.89 19.91
CA GLY A 155 11.78 25.61 20.24
C GLY A 155 10.38 25.78 20.84
N GLU A 156 10.25 26.63 21.87
CA GLU A 156 8.98 26.92 22.55
C GLU A 156 7.93 27.50 21.59
N LYS A 157 8.33 28.39 20.67
CA LYS A 157 7.39 28.93 19.66
C LYS A 157 6.97 27.90 18.62
N ILE A 158 7.84 26.96 18.25
CA ILE A 158 7.47 25.85 17.35
C ILE A 158 6.52 24.89 18.06
N GLU A 159 6.77 24.59 19.33
CA GLU A 159 5.93 23.72 20.17
C GLU A 159 4.54 24.36 20.40
N ASP A 160 4.48 25.64 20.77
CA ASP A 160 3.24 26.42 20.90
C ASP A 160 2.36 26.37 19.62
N LEU A 161 2.99 26.55 18.45
CA LEU A 161 2.29 26.52 17.16
C LEU A 161 1.76 25.11 16.84
N THR A 162 2.47 24.08 17.29
CA THR A 162 2.13 22.68 17.04
C THR A 162 0.99 22.20 17.94
N GLU A 163 1.07 22.46 19.26
CA GLU A 163 0.05 22.04 20.23
C GLU A 163 -1.29 22.76 20.03
N SER A 164 -1.26 24.05 19.73
CA SER A 164 -2.49 24.86 19.62
C SER A 164 -3.37 24.51 18.40
N THR A 165 -2.80 23.88 17.37
CA THR A 165 -3.48 23.76 16.06
C THR A 165 -3.86 22.32 15.69
N PHE A 166 -3.15 21.28 16.17
CA PHE A 166 -3.28 19.93 15.57
C PHE A 166 -3.29 18.72 16.52
N ASP A 167 -3.47 18.94 17.82
CA ASP A 167 -3.36 17.90 18.86
C ASP A 167 -4.29 16.68 18.63
N SER A 168 -5.49 16.87 18.09
CA SER A 168 -6.44 15.77 17.84
C SER A 168 -5.98 14.79 16.75
N SER A 169 -5.39 15.29 15.67
CA SER A 169 -4.87 14.48 14.55
C SER A 169 -3.61 13.74 14.97
N MET A 170 -2.68 14.42 15.64
CA MET A 170 -1.43 13.83 16.15
C MET A 170 -1.73 12.69 17.14
N ASN A 171 -2.66 12.88 18.07
CA ASN A 171 -3.04 11.85 19.02
C ASN A 171 -3.70 10.63 18.34
N ALA A 172 -4.53 10.85 17.32
CA ALA A 172 -5.10 9.76 16.53
C ALA A 172 -4.01 8.97 15.79
N GLN A 173 -3.09 9.64 15.09
CA GLN A 173 -1.98 9.01 14.37
C GLN A 173 -1.05 8.22 15.32
N ARG A 174 -0.69 8.81 16.47
CA ARG A 174 0.13 8.14 17.50
C ARG A 174 -0.57 6.91 18.07
N LYS A 175 -1.90 6.97 18.30
CA LYS A 175 -2.68 5.81 18.78
C LYS A 175 -2.68 4.66 17.79
N VAL A 176 -2.89 4.94 16.50
CA VAL A 176 -2.84 3.94 15.43
C VAL A 176 -1.44 3.33 15.33
N THR A 177 -0.41 4.16 15.27
CA THR A 177 0.99 3.72 15.17
C THR A 177 1.39 2.85 16.37
N ARG A 178 1.03 3.24 17.60
CA ARG A 178 1.28 2.45 18.81
C ARG A 178 0.55 1.11 18.80
N ALA A 179 -0.68 1.07 18.30
CA ALA A 179 -1.44 -0.18 18.17
C ALA A 179 -0.74 -1.15 17.20
N ILE A 180 -0.27 -0.66 16.05
CA ILE A 180 0.50 -1.43 15.07
C ILE A 180 1.83 -1.90 15.70
N PHE A 181 2.58 -1.01 16.33
CA PHE A 181 3.86 -1.34 16.95
C PHE A 181 3.72 -2.40 18.06
N LYS A 182 2.65 -2.32 18.86
CA LYS A 182 2.32 -3.35 19.85
C LYS A 182 1.99 -4.70 19.20
N LYS A 183 1.23 -4.70 18.10
CA LYS A 183 0.87 -5.92 17.34
C LYS A 183 2.12 -6.65 16.84
N TYR A 184 3.11 -5.93 16.33
CA TYR A 184 4.35 -6.51 15.81
C TYR A 184 5.49 -6.62 16.83
N LYS A 185 5.27 -6.17 18.08
CA LYS A 185 6.27 -6.14 19.17
C LYS A 185 7.54 -5.37 18.79
N VAL A 186 7.33 -4.19 18.20
CA VAL A 186 8.39 -3.29 17.73
C VAL A 186 8.22 -1.92 18.39
N ASN A 187 9.30 -1.16 18.48
CA ASN A 187 9.35 0.07 19.30
C ASN A 187 9.57 1.32 18.43
N SER A 188 9.94 1.13 17.16
CA SER A 188 10.25 2.21 16.22
C SER A 188 9.80 1.87 14.81
N ALA A 189 9.57 2.90 13.99
CA ALA A 189 9.21 2.75 12.58
C ALA A 189 10.27 1.93 11.81
N GLN A 190 11.57 2.18 12.05
CA GLN A 190 12.65 1.44 11.41
C GLN A 190 12.69 -0.04 11.81
N SER A 191 12.42 -0.35 13.09
CA SER A 191 12.32 -1.75 13.55
C SER A 191 11.10 -2.45 12.98
N PHE A 192 9.99 -1.73 12.79
CA PHE A 192 8.80 -2.23 12.11
C PHE A 192 9.07 -2.52 10.64
N GLU A 193 9.71 -1.60 9.91
CA GLU A 193 10.06 -1.75 8.50
C GLU A 193 10.94 -2.99 8.27
N LYS A 194 12.00 -3.16 9.07
CA LYS A 194 12.84 -4.36 9.01
C LYS A 194 12.03 -5.63 9.30
N LYS A 195 11.15 -5.59 10.30
CA LYS A 195 10.30 -6.73 10.66
C LYS A 195 9.30 -7.08 9.57
N ALA A 196 8.68 -6.07 8.96
CA ALA A 196 7.73 -6.23 7.87
C ALA A 196 8.44 -6.84 6.65
N SER A 197 9.61 -6.34 6.28
CA SER A 197 10.44 -6.91 5.20
C SER A 197 10.78 -8.39 5.43
N GLU A 198 11.21 -8.77 6.64
CA GLU A 198 11.46 -10.17 6.98
C GLU A 198 10.20 -11.05 6.93
N LEU A 199 9.04 -10.51 7.30
CA LEU A 199 7.76 -11.20 7.21
C LEU A 199 7.35 -11.37 5.75
N PHE A 200 7.50 -10.34 4.91
CA PHE A 200 7.16 -10.40 3.49
C PHE A 200 7.95 -11.48 2.76
N GLU A 201 9.27 -11.53 2.93
CA GLU A 201 10.10 -12.57 2.30
C GLU A 201 9.67 -13.99 2.71
N LYS A 202 9.40 -14.20 4.01
CA LYS A 202 8.96 -15.51 4.53
C LYS A 202 7.57 -15.91 4.03
N VAL A 203 6.64 -14.96 4.02
CA VAL A 203 5.25 -15.19 3.59
C VAL A 203 5.20 -15.44 2.10
N ARG A 204 5.90 -14.62 1.31
CA ARG A 204 6.00 -14.76 -0.15
C ARG A 204 6.62 -16.10 -0.54
N PHE A 205 7.75 -16.47 0.06
CA PHE A 205 8.40 -17.76 -0.22
C PHE A 205 7.48 -18.96 0.08
N ARG A 206 6.81 -18.94 1.24
CA ARG A 206 5.86 -20.00 1.62
C ARG A 206 4.65 -20.02 0.71
N GLY A 207 4.14 -18.85 0.33
CA GLY A 207 3.01 -18.74 -0.60
C GLY A 207 3.33 -19.38 -1.94
N TYR A 208 4.47 -19.01 -2.55
CA TYR A 208 4.93 -19.64 -3.80
C TYR A 208 5.12 -21.16 -3.69
N MET A 209 5.52 -21.66 -2.53
CA MET A 209 5.64 -23.10 -2.30
C MET A 209 4.26 -23.79 -2.31
N TYR A 210 3.26 -23.26 -1.61
CA TYR A 210 1.90 -23.82 -1.61
C TYR A 210 1.21 -23.68 -2.96
N PHE A 211 1.39 -22.53 -3.62
CA PHE A 211 1.01 -22.31 -5.01
C PHE A 211 1.58 -23.39 -5.94
N SER A 212 2.89 -23.62 -5.87
CA SER A 212 3.56 -24.62 -6.71
C SER A 212 3.06 -26.04 -6.40
N ALA A 213 2.76 -26.34 -5.13
CA ALA A 213 2.19 -27.63 -4.73
C ALA A 213 0.79 -27.87 -5.35
N LEU A 214 -0.06 -26.83 -5.42
CA LEU A 214 -1.36 -26.93 -6.11
C LEU A 214 -1.19 -27.20 -7.61
N PHE A 215 -0.25 -26.51 -8.26
CA PHE A 215 0.06 -26.72 -9.67
C PHE A 215 0.56 -28.14 -9.95
N VAL A 216 1.48 -28.64 -9.11
CA VAL A 216 1.96 -30.03 -9.19
C VAL A 216 0.82 -31.03 -8.97
N GLY A 217 -0.09 -30.75 -8.03
CA GLY A 217 -1.28 -31.58 -7.81
C GLY A 217 -2.17 -31.70 -9.06
N LEU A 218 -2.42 -30.57 -9.75
CA LEU A 218 -3.17 -30.57 -11.01
C LEU A 218 -2.44 -31.32 -12.13
N LEU A 219 -1.13 -31.10 -12.29
CA LEU A 219 -0.32 -31.83 -13.27
C LEU A 219 -0.34 -33.33 -12.99
N LEU A 220 -0.30 -33.73 -11.72
CA LEU A 220 -0.43 -35.13 -11.32
C LEU A 220 -1.75 -35.70 -11.83
N PHE A 221 -2.90 -35.05 -11.60
CA PHE A 221 -4.18 -35.50 -12.16
C PHE A 221 -4.15 -35.64 -13.70
N LEU A 222 -3.55 -34.69 -14.42
CA LEU A 222 -3.41 -34.77 -15.88
C LEU A 222 -2.51 -35.93 -16.32
N THR A 223 -1.43 -36.21 -15.59
CA THR A 223 -0.56 -37.36 -15.88
C THR A 223 -1.27 -38.69 -15.64
N LEU A 224 -2.07 -38.79 -14.57
CA LEU A 224 -2.87 -39.96 -14.27
C LEU A 224 -3.92 -40.22 -15.37
N TRP A 225 -4.52 -39.16 -15.92
CA TRP A 225 -5.40 -39.25 -17.09
C TRP A 225 -4.70 -39.82 -18.33
N ARG A 226 -3.43 -39.48 -18.55
CA ARG A 226 -2.63 -40.01 -19.66
C ARG A 226 -2.31 -41.49 -19.46
N ILE A 227 -1.90 -41.88 -18.24
CA ILE A 227 -1.50 -43.27 -17.92
C ILE A 227 -2.69 -44.23 -17.96
N TRP A 228 -3.84 -43.84 -17.38
CA TRP A 228 -5.02 -44.70 -17.29
C TRP A 228 -6.05 -44.52 -18.41
N ARG A 229 -5.65 -43.89 -19.53
CA ARG A 229 -6.53 -43.69 -20.70
C ARG A 229 -7.19 -44.99 -21.18
N ASN A 230 -6.53 -46.14 -21.04
CA ASN A 230 -7.03 -47.43 -21.52
C ASN A 230 -7.95 -48.18 -20.53
N ARG A 231 -8.12 -47.70 -19.29
CA ARG A 231 -8.95 -48.36 -18.25
C ARG A 231 -10.27 -47.61 -18.04
N GLU A 232 -11.33 -48.05 -18.71
CA GLU A 232 -12.64 -47.38 -18.71
C GLU A 232 -13.31 -47.33 -17.32
N GLU A 233 -13.11 -48.37 -16.50
CA GLU A 233 -13.66 -48.43 -15.13
C GLU A 233 -13.15 -47.31 -14.21
N LEU A 234 -11.99 -46.72 -14.50
CA LEU A 234 -11.37 -45.67 -13.68
C LEU A 234 -11.70 -44.26 -14.16
N HIS A 235 -12.34 -44.09 -15.31
CA HIS A 235 -12.61 -42.76 -15.89
C HIS A 235 -13.58 -41.95 -15.03
N ALA A 236 -14.69 -42.56 -14.60
CA ALA A 236 -15.68 -41.89 -13.76
C ALA A 236 -15.11 -41.41 -12.42
N PRO A 237 -14.44 -42.26 -11.61
CA PRO A 237 -13.86 -41.78 -10.35
C PRO A 237 -12.76 -40.75 -10.59
N LEU A 238 -11.81 -40.99 -11.52
CA LEU A 238 -10.72 -40.05 -11.78
C LEU A 238 -11.24 -38.65 -12.18
N PHE A 239 -12.34 -38.60 -12.93
CA PHE A 239 -12.99 -37.35 -13.32
C PHE A 239 -13.60 -36.62 -12.13
N ILE A 240 -14.27 -37.32 -11.22
CA ILE A 240 -14.84 -36.71 -10.02
C ILE A 240 -13.73 -36.13 -9.12
N TYR A 241 -12.64 -36.87 -8.87
CA TYR A 241 -11.51 -36.32 -8.12
C TYR A 241 -10.87 -35.13 -8.83
N SER A 242 -10.78 -35.16 -10.16
CA SER A 242 -10.29 -34.04 -10.95
C SER A 242 -11.18 -32.80 -10.85
N LEU A 243 -12.51 -32.97 -10.80
CA LEU A 243 -13.47 -31.87 -10.59
C LEU A 243 -13.35 -31.30 -9.17
N LEU A 244 -13.15 -32.13 -8.15
CA LEU A 244 -12.91 -31.67 -6.78
C LEU A 244 -11.59 -30.90 -6.69
N ALA A 245 -10.53 -31.36 -7.35
CA ALA A 245 -9.27 -30.63 -7.46
C ALA A 245 -9.47 -29.25 -8.13
N ALA A 246 -10.25 -29.20 -9.22
CA ALA A 246 -10.60 -27.94 -9.87
C ALA A 246 -11.38 -26.99 -8.94
N ALA A 247 -12.32 -27.52 -8.16
CA ALA A 247 -13.09 -26.73 -7.19
C ALA A 247 -12.19 -26.12 -6.10
N ILE A 248 -11.23 -26.88 -5.57
CA ILE A 248 -10.26 -26.39 -4.58
C ILE A 248 -9.43 -25.24 -5.16
N VAL A 249 -8.91 -25.40 -6.37
CA VAL A 249 -8.08 -24.37 -7.03
C VAL A 249 -8.91 -23.14 -7.39
N LEU A 250 -10.17 -23.31 -7.82
CA LEU A 250 -11.10 -22.19 -8.03
C LEU A 250 -11.30 -21.40 -6.74
N THR A 251 -11.70 -22.05 -5.65
CA THR A 251 -11.94 -21.39 -4.35
C THR A 251 -10.68 -20.70 -3.83
N THR A 252 -9.51 -21.32 -4.03
CA THR A 252 -8.22 -20.73 -3.68
C THR A 252 -7.95 -19.48 -4.52
N GLY A 253 -8.15 -19.55 -5.84
CA GLY A 253 -7.86 -18.46 -6.77
C GLY A 253 -8.74 -17.23 -6.59
N VAL A 254 -10.05 -17.41 -6.35
CA VAL A 254 -10.97 -16.27 -6.16
C VAL A 254 -10.86 -15.62 -4.78
N SER A 255 -10.40 -16.38 -3.77
CA SER A 255 -10.22 -15.89 -2.39
C SER A 255 -8.87 -15.23 -2.17
N SER A 256 -7.82 -15.70 -2.85
CA SER A 256 -6.47 -15.14 -2.73
C SER A 256 -6.38 -13.77 -3.38
N VAL A 257 -5.48 -12.92 -2.88
CA VAL A 257 -5.22 -11.59 -3.46
C VAL A 257 -4.76 -11.76 -4.91
N MET A 258 -5.34 -10.97 -5.82
CA MET A 258 -5.04 -11.02 -7.25
C MET A 258 -4.27 -9.79 -7.73
N ILE A 259 -4.55 -8.64 -7.16
CA ILE A 259 -3.90 -7.38 -7.53
C ILE A 259 -3.55 -6.58 -6.28
N GLU A 260 -2.33 -6.05 -6.30
CA GLU A 260 -1.85 -5.03 -5.38
C GLU A 260 -1.61 -3.75 -6.18
N VAL A 261 -2.13 -2.64 -5.67
CA VAL A 261 -1.99 -1.32 -6.25
C VAL A 261 -1.29 -0.47 -5.21
N GLU A 262 -0.09 -0.02 -5.52
CA GLU A 262 0.71 0.84 -4.64
C GLU A 262 1.23 2.04 -5.44
N ALA A 263 0.94 3.24 -4.94
CA ALA A 263 1.53 4.49 -5.40
C ALA A 263 2.30 5.11 -4.25
N ARG A 264 3.54 5.54 -4.51
CA ARG A 264 4.41 6.05 -3.47
C ARG A 264 5.30 7.19 -3.97
N LEU A 265 5.71 8.05 -3.05
CA LEU A 265 6.86 8.94 -3.19
C LEU A 265 8.05 8.22 -2.56
N GLU A 266 8.97 7.74 -3.39
CA GLU A 266 10.19 7.06 -2.94
C GLU A 266 11.07 8.00 -2.12
N LYS A 267 11.28 9.22 -2.62
CA LYS A 267 12.08 10.24 -1.98
C LYS A 267 11.49 11.62 -2.23
N ILE A 268 11.42 12.41 -1.18
CA ILE A 268 11.15 13.85 -1.22
C ILE A 268 12.30 14.53 -0.47
N ASP A 269 12.95 15.49 -1.11
CA ASP A 269 14.10 16.20 -0.58
C ASP A 269 13.82 17.70 -0.64
N PHE A 270 13.68 18.35 0.51
CA PHE A 270 13.59 19.79 0.61
C PHE A 270 14.96 20.35 0.98
N HIS A 271 15.43 21.35 0.25
CA HIS A 271 16.61 22.11 0.62
C HIS A 271 16.21 23.28 1.50
N LEU A 272 16.51 23.21 2.80
CA LEU A 272 16.16 24.24 3.79
C LEU A 272 17.41 24.63 4.58
N LEU A 273 17.71 25.93 4.62
CA LEU A 273 18.86 26.49 5.35
C LEU A 273 20.21 25.82 4.99
N GLY A 274 20.41 25.47 3.72
CA GLY A 274 21.63 24.78 3.26
C GLY A 274 21.68 23.28 3.60
N GLU A 275 20.63 22.72 4.20
CA GLU A 275 20.52 21.31 4.57
C GLU A 275 19.43 20.57 3.80
N HIS A 276 19.60 19.26 3.67
CA HIS A 276 18.63 18.37 3.05
C HIS A 276 17.65 17.80 4.09
N LEU A 277 16.38 18.12 3.93
CA LEU A 277 15.27 17.56 4.70
C LEU A 277 14.59 16.49 3.86
N ILE A 278 14.96 15.24 4.11
CA ILE A 278 14.53 14.10 3.30
C ILE A 278 13.37 13.35 3.96
N PHE A 279 12.30 13.08 3.21
CA PHE A 279 11.29 12.08 3.53
C PHE A 279 11.41 10.92 2.53
N GLU A 280 11.59 9.71 3.04
CA GLU A 280 11.70 8.52 2.22
C GLU A 280 10.46 7.65 2.41
N ASN A 281 10.19 6.78 1.43
CA ASN A 281 9.25 5.67 1.58
C ASN A 281 7.82 6.14 1.93
N GLN A 282 7.31 7.18 1.27
CA GLN A 282 5.99 7.76 1.58
C GLN A 282 4.90 7.17 0.68
N ILE A 283 3.97 6.39 1.23
CA ILE A 283 2.91 5.73 0.46
C ILE A 283 1.72 6.66 0.31
N LEU A 284 1.34 6.93 -0.93
CA LEU A 284 0.19 7.77 -1.30
C LEU A 284 -1.11 6.95 -1.28
N PHE A 285 -1.05 5.74 -1.85
CA PHE A 285 -2.21 4.89 -2.01
C PHE A 285 -1.78 3.43 -1.98
N PHE A 286 -2.52 2.60 -1.25
CA PHE A 286 -2.32 1.16 -1.21
C PHE A 286 -3.67 0.43 -1.19
N GLN A 287 -3.85 -0.55 -2.06
CA GLN A 287 -4.96 -1.48 -2.05
C GLN A 287 -4.50 -2.87 -2.46
N SER A 288 -4.94 -3.89 -1.72
CA SER A 288 -4.68 -5.30 -2.02
C SER A 288 -6.01 -6.06 -1.97
N LYS A 289 -6.45 -6.64 -3.10
CA LYS A 289 -7.80 -7.22 -3.22
C LYS A 289 -7.81 -8.55 -3.98
N SER A 290 -8.68 -9.47 -3.53
CA SER A 290 -9.13 -10.65 -4.28
C SER A 290 -10.38 -10.35 -5.13
N ILE A 291 -10.82 -11.29 -5.98
CA ILE A 291 -12.11 -11.16 -6.69
C ILE A 291 -13.26 -11.00 -5.69
N ILE A 292 -13.26 -11.81 -4.62
CA ILE A 292 -14.32 -11.77 -3.60
C ILE A 292 -14.31 -10.41 -2.89
N ASP A 293 -13.13 -9.88 -2.56
CA ASP A 293 -13.01 -8.56 -1.94
C ASP A 293 -13.57 -7.46 -2.86
N VAL A 294 -13.24 -7.50 -4.16
CA VAL A 294 -13.73 -6.53 -5.15
C VAL A 294 -15.26 -6.60 -5.25
N VAL A 295 -15.83 -7.81 -5.36
CA VAL A 295 -17.29 -8.00 -5.39
C VAL A 295 -17.93 -7.42 -4.14
N PHE A 296 -17.38 -7.72 -2.96
CA PHE A 296 -17.93 -7.23 -1.69
C PHE A 296 -17.88 -5.70 -1.58
N VAL A 297 -16.76 -5.10 -1.98
CA VAL A 297 -16.59 -3.64 -1.98
C VAL A 297 -17.61 -2.98 -2.92
N LEU A 298 -17.75 -3.48 -4.15
CA LEU A 298 -18.67 -2.91 -5.14
C LEU A 298 -20.15 -3.03 -4.71
N VAL A 299 -20.53 -4.18 -4.15
CA VAL A 299 -21.91 -4.38 -3.65
C VAL A 299 -22.20 -3.51 -2.42
N LYS A 300 -21.19 -3.27 -1.57
CA LYS A 300 -21.35 -2.45 -0.36
C LYS A 300 -21.46 -0.95 -0.64
N ASN A 301 -20.91 -0.46 -1.76
CA ASN A 301 -20.89 0.96 -2.09
C ASN A 301 -22.28 1.57 -2.40
N ALA A 302 -23.36 0.77 -2.41
CA ALA A 302 -24.78 1.17 -2.53
C ALA A 302 -25.18 1.93 -3.81
N GLU A 303 -24.24 2.28 -4.68
CA GLU A 303 -24.50 2.80 -6.02
C GLU A 303 -24.98 1.68 -6.95
N PHE A 304 -26.09 1.92 -7.66
CA PHE A 304 -26.74 0.92 -8.52
C PHE A 304 -25.78 0.35 -9.58
N ASP A 305 -24.99 1.21 -10.23
CA ASP A 305 -24.02 0.81 -11.25
C ASP A 305 -22.92 -0.09 -10.66
N SER A 306 -22.43 0.26 -9.46
CA SER A 306 -21.41 -0.51 -8.75
C SER A 306 -21.92 -1.90 -8.37
N VAL A 307 -23.16 -2.00 -7.87
CA VAL A 307 -23.80 -3.26 -7.50
C VAL A 307 -23.97 -4.17 -8.72
N ILE A 308 -24.40 -3.62 -9.88
CA ILE A 308 -24.51 -4.40 -11.12
C ILE A 308 -23.16 -4.97 -11.54
N ILE A 309 -22.11 -4.16 -11.53
CA ILE A 309 -20.75 -4.60 -11.89
C ILE A 309 -20.29 -5.70 -10.93
N GLY A 310 -20.49 -5.52 -9.62
CA GLY A 310 -20.16 -6.52 -8.61
C GLY A 310 -20.89 -7.85 -8.83
N PHE A 311 -22.20 -7.81 -9.11
CA PHE A 311 -22.99 -8.99 -9.42
C PHE A 311 -22.52 -9.70 -10.71
N LEU A 312 -22.15 -8.92 -11.73
CA LEU A 312 -21.64 -9.43 -13.00
C LEU A 312 -20.31 -10.16 -12.80
N ILE A 313 -19.36 -9.53 -12.08
CA ILE A 313 -18.06 -10.14 -11.74
C ILE A 313 -18.28 -11.40 -10.92
N PHE A 314 -19.15 -11.40 -9.91
CA PHE A 314 -19.45 -12.59 -9.11
C PHE A 314 -20.02 -13.73 -9.95
N THR A 315 -20.98 -13.39 -10.81
CA THR A 315 -21.66 -14.36 -11.68
C THR A 315 -20.66 -15.02 -12.61
N PHE A 316 -19.86 -14.23 -13.34
CA PHE A 316 -18.86 -14.79 -14.23
C PHE A 316 -17.73 -15.46 -13.47
N SER A 317 -17.17 -14.85 -12.42
CA SER A 317 -15.95 -15.34 -11.75
C SER A 317 -16.16 -16.53 -10.83
N VAL A 318 -17.38 -16.74 -10.33
CA VAL A 318 -17.69 -17.74 -9.30
C VAL A 318 -18.84 -18.63 -9.72
N LEU A 319 -20.02 -18.07 -10.03
CA LEU A 319 -21.22 -18.87 -10.29
C LEU A 319 -21.11 -19.73 -11.55
N PHE A 320 -20.62 -19.16 -12.67
CA PHE A 320 -20.44 -19.89 -13.93
C PHE A 320 -19.43 -21.05 -13.81
N PRO A 321 -18.21 -20.87 -13.25
CA PRO A 321 -17.27 -21.94 -12.95
C PRO A 321 -17.84 -23.05 -12.10
N LEU A 322 -18.48 -22.68 -10.99
CA LEU A 322 -19.06 -23.65 -10.07
C LEU A 322 -20.17 -24.44 -10.76
N GLY A 323 -21.05 -23.74 -11.48
CA GLY A 323 -22.11 -24.36 -12.29
C GLY A 323 -21.54 -25.34 -13.32
N LYS A 324 -20.44 -24.99 -14.00
CA LYS A 324 -19.73 -25.88 -14.93
C LYS A 324 -19.21 -27.13 -14.22
N LEU A 325 -18.53 -26.99 -13.07
CA LEU A 325 -17.99 -28.13 -12.33
C LEU A 325 -19.11 -29.06 -11.83
N ILE A 326 -20.17 -28.50 -11.26
CA ILE A 326 -21.33 -29.25 -10.75
C ILE A 326 -22.03 -29.99 -11.89
N CYS A 327 -22.34 -29.31 -13.00
CA CYS A 327 -23.01 -29.93 -14.15
C CYS A 327 -22.15 -31.02 -14.79
N SER A 328 -20.83 -30.83 -14.86
CA SER A 328 -19.90 -31.85 -15.36
C SER A 328 -19.89 -33.10 -14.47
N GLY A 329 -19.96 -32.93 -13.15
CA GLY A 329 -20.08 -34.03 -12.19
C GLY A 329 -21.42 -34.76 -12.28
N ILE A 330 -22.53 -34.03 -12.41
CA ILE A 330 -23.87 -34.61 -12.57
C ILE A 330 -23.96 -35.39 -13.90
N TYR A 331 -23.39 -34.86 -14.98
CA TYR A 331 -23.43 -35.49 -16.30
C TYR A 331 -22.78 -36.88 -16.32
N ILE A 332 -21.66 -37.06 -15.59
CA ILE A 332 -20.98 -38.35 -15.52
C ILE A 332 -21.66 -39.34 -14.56
N LEU A 333 -22.21 -38.84 -13.44
CA LEU A 333 -22.82 -39.67 -12.39
C LEU A 333 -24.24 -40.15 -12.72
N ASN A 334 -25.02 -39.35 -13.45
CA ASN A 334 -26.44 -39.63 -13.68
C ASN A 334 -26.80 -39.63 -15.17
N GLU A 335 -26.97 -40.82 -15.74
CA GLU A 335 -27.27 -41.01 -17.16
C GLU A 335 -28.62 -40.40 -17.56
N LYS A 336 -29.62 -40.40 -16.65
CA LYS A 336 -30.95 -39.84 -16.92
C LYS A 336 -30.92 -38.31 -17.07
N MET A 337 -29.98 -37.65 -16.40
CA MET A 337 -29.84 -36.19 -16.45
C MET A 337 -29.03 -35.69 -17.64
N ARG A 338 -28.42 -36.59 -18.43
CA ARG A 338 -27.71 -36.24 -19.67
C ARG A 338 -28.62 -35.62 -20.73
N VAL A 339 -29.93 -35.84 -20.64
CA VAL A 339 -30.96 -35.31 -21.57
C VAL A 339 -31.23 -33.82 -21.32
N ASN A 340 -30.92 -33.29 -20.13
CA ASN A 340 -31.20 -31.89 -19.81
C ASN A 340 -30.26 -30.95 -20.59
N LYS A 341 -30.86 -30.08 -21.42
CA LYS A 341 -30.15 -29.09 -22.24
C LYS A 341 -29.27 -28.15 -21.41
N VAL A 342 -29.65 -27.82 -20.18
CA VAL A 342 -28.88 -26.94 -19.28
C VAL A 342 -27.61 -27.64 -18.80
N ILE A 343 -27.71 -28.90 -18.37
CA ILE A 343 -26.56 -29.68 -17.90
C ILE A 343 -25.59 -29.93 -19.05
N TYR A 344 -26.10 -30.29 -20.22
CA TYR A 344 -25.28 -30.45 -21.43
C TYR A 344 -24.61 -29.14 -21.85
N PHE A 345 -25.33 -28.01 -21.78
CA PHE A 345 -24.78 -26.70 -22.06
C PHE A 345 -23.62 -26.36 -21.10
N PHE A 346 -23.83 -26.48 -19.80
CA PHE A 346 -22.78 -26.17 -18.81
C PHE A 346 -21.60 -27.13 -18.87
N ALA A 347 -21.80 -28.42 -19.15
CA ALA A 347 -20.73 -29.41 -19.21
C ALA A 347 -19.86 -29.29 -20.49
N PHE A 348 -20.46 -28.96 -21.66
CA PHE A 348 -19.74 -29.03 -22.95
C PHE A 348 -19.69 -27.72 -23.75
N LYS A 349 -20.70 -26.84 -23.61
CA LYS A 349 -20.81 -25.62 -24.44
C LYS A 349 -20.38 -24.35 -23.70
N SER A 350 -20.42 -24.35 -22.36
CA SER A 350 -20.02 -23.19 -21.55
C SER A 350 -18.57 -22.76 -21.80
N GLY A 351 -17.68 -23.70 -22.14
CA GLY A 351 -16.28 -23.41 -22.46
C GLY A 351 -16.07 -22.57 -23.72
N LYS A 352 -17.06 -22.50 -24.63
CA LYS A 352 -17.00 -21.63 -25.82
C LYS A 352 -17.16 -20.16 -25.47
N TRP A 353 -17.83 -19.87 -24.36
CA TRP A 353 -17.87 -18.55 -23.75
C TRP A 353 -16.70 -18.52 -22.76
N SER A 354 -15.47 -18.41 -23.28
CA SER A 354 -14.27 -18.52 -22.47
C SER A 354 -14.26 -17.42 -21.41
N MET A 355 -14.68 -17.80 -20.22
CA MET A 355 -14.59 -16.96 -19.04
C MET A 355 -13.13 -16.68 -18.67
N ALA A 356 -12.20 -17.55 -19.09
CA ALA A 356 -10.77 -17.28 -19.04
C ALA A 356 -10.48 -15.97 -19.75
N ASP A 357 -10.95 -15.86 -21.00
CA ASP A 357 -10.60 -14.75 -21.87
C ASP A 357 -11.18 -13.44 -21.31
N VAL A 358 -12.45 -13.45 -20.90
CA VAL A 358 -13.10 -12.25 -20.34
C VAL A 358 -12.45 -11.81 -19.04
N MET A 359 -12.20 -12.73 -18.10
CA MET A 359 -11.66 -12.35 -16.79
C MET A 359 -10.18 -11.98 -16.85
N VAL A 360 -9.39 -12.71 -17.63
CA VAL A 360 -7.96 -12.43 -17.82
C VAL A 360 -7.78 -11.09 -18.53
N VAL A 361 -8.57 -10.82 -19.57
CA VAL A 361 -8.56 -9.51 -20.23
C VAL A 361 -9.00 -8.40 -19.28
N ALA A 362 -10.04 -8.62 -18.47
CA ALA A 362 -10.48 -7.63 -17.49
C ALA A 362 -9.39 -7.31 -16.45
N ILE A 363 -8.77 -8.32 -15.83
CA ILE A 363 -7.68 -8.09 -14.85
C ILE A 363 -6.47 -7.45 -15.51
N MET A 364 -6.10 -7.88 -16.73
CA MET A 364 -5.01 -7.23 -17.47
C MET A 364 -5.34 -5.78 -17.83
N MET A 365 -6.55 -5.48 -18.28
CA MET A 365 -6.98 -4.12 -18.61
C MET A 365 -7.03 -3.25 -17.36
N THR A 366 -7.48 -3.79 -16.22
CA THR A 366 -7.42 -3.10 -14.93
C THR A 366 -5.97 -2.84 -14.51
N TYR A 367 -5.09 -3.84 -14.61
CA TYR A 367 -3.68 -3.68 -14.29
C TYR A 367 -3.00 -2.64 -15.19
N ILE A 368 -3.14 -2.76 -16.52
CA ILE A 368 -2.56 -1.82 -17.49
C ILE A 368 -3.16 -0.43 -17.31
N GLY A 369 -4.48 -0.33 -17.12
CA GLY A 369 -5.19 0.93 -16.92
C GLY A 369 -4.76 1.66 -15.65
N LEU A 370 -4.74 0.96 -14.51
CA LEU A 370 -4.24 1.52 -13.24
C LEU A 370 -2.76 1.88 -13.35
N ASN A 371 -1.95 1.00 -13.94
CA ASN A 371 -0.52 1.24 -14.10
C ASN A 371 -0.25 2.47 -14.97
N SER A 372 -0.95 2.62 -16.09
CA SER A 372 -0.83 3.78 -16.98
C SER A 372 -1.32 5.07 -16.31
N LEU A 373 -2.49 5.02 -15.67
CA LEU A 373 -3.07 6.17 -14.99
C LEU A 373 -2.14 6.65 -13.86
N LEU A 374 -1.73 5.75 -12.96
CA LEU A 374 -0.84 6.08 -11.86
C LEU A 374 0.50 6.61 -12.36
N ASN A 375 1.09 5.99 -13.40
CA ASN A 375 2.34 6.49 -13.97
C ASN A 375 2.20 7.93 -14.49
N SER A 376 1.11 8.26 -15.20
CA SER A 376 0.87 9.62 -15.68
C SER A 376 0.66 10.64 -14.55
N GLN A 377 -0.03 10.25 -13.48
CA GLN A 377 -0.30 11.16 -12.36
C GLN A 377 0.95 11.33 -11.47
N LEU A 378 1.73 10.27 -11.30
CA LEU A 378 2.96 10.30 -10.52
C LEU A 378 4.11 10.98 -11.28
N SER A 379 4.13 10.95 -12.62
CA SER A 379 5.13 11.71 -13.39
C SER A 379 5.02 13.21 -13.14
N ASP A 380 3.81 13.72 -12.90
CA ASP A 380 3.61 15.13 -12.56
C ASP A 380 4.15 15.48 -11.16
N LEU A 381 4.28 14.48 -10.29
CA LEU A 381 4.90 14.61 -8.95
C LEU A 381 6.42 14.40 -8.97
N ASN A 382 7.00 14.03 -10.12
CA ASN A 382 8.45 13.91 -10.30
C ASN A 382 9.06 15.27 -10.61
N ILE A 383 9.28 16.06 -9.56
CA ILE A 383 9.83 17.40 -9.66
C ILE A 383 11.33 17.36 -9.38
N LYS A 384 12.12 18.04 -10.20
CA LYS A 384 13.57 18.24 -10.01
C LYS A 384 13.88 19.72 -10.09
N GLU A 385 13.83 20.38 -8.95
CA GLU A 385 14.24 21.77 -8.78
C GLU A 385 15.42 21.85 -7.79
N GLU A 386 16.16 22.96 -7.81
CA GLU A 386 17.34 23.13 -6.94
C GLU A 386 16.97 23.10 -5.45
N SER A 387 15.79 23.60 -5.09
CA SER A 387 15.30 23.67 -3.70
C SER A 387 14.41 22.50 -3.30
N PHE A 388 13.94 21.69 -4.26
CA PHE A 388 12.98 20.63 -4.03
C PHE A 388 13.11 19.52 -5.06
N THR A 389 13.28 18.28 -4.60
CA THR A 389 13.23 17.10 -5.48
C THR A 389 12.24 16.08 -4.96
N SER A 390 11.48 15.48 -5.87
CA SER A 390 10.50 14.44 -5.57
C SER A 390 10.59 13.31 -6.59
N ILE A 391 10.55 12.07 -6.09
CA ILE A 391 10.57 10.85 -6.88
C ILE A 391 9.32 10.04 -6.50
N ALA A 392 8.42 9.87 -7.45
CA ALA A 392 7.15 9.17 -7.36
C ALA A 392 7.21 7.91 -8.22
N THR A 393 6.72 6.78 -7.70
CA THR A 393 6.78 5.47 -8.36
C THR A 393 5.52 4.66 -8.10
N ASN A 394 5.18 3.85 -9.09
CA ASN A 394 4.04 2.96 -9.08
C ASN A 394 4.54 1.52 -8.96
N ASN A 395 4.09 0.83 -7.91
CA ASN A 395 4.43 -0.53 -7.58
C ASN A 395 3.21 -1.47 -7.71
N THR A 396 2.32 -1.18 -8.67
CA THR A 396 1.19 -2.08 -8.98
C THR A 396 1.71 -3.44 -9.44
N ALA A 397 1.20 -4.52 -8.86
CA ALA A 397 1.66 -5.88 -9.13
C ALA A 397 0.50 -6.89 -9.17
N LEU A 398 0.61 -7.87 -10.08
CA LEU A 398 -0.26 -9.04 -10.07
C LEU A 398 0.26 -10.07 -9.05
N GLN A 399 -0.65 -10.56 -8.23
CA GLN A 399 -0.35 -11.48 -7.13
C GLN A 399 -0.63 -12.95 -7.51
N PRO A 400 -0.10 -13.93 -6.75
CA PRO A 400 -0.26 -15.35 -7.06
C PRO A 400 -1.71 -15.82 -7.26
N GLY A 401 -2.69 -15.17 -6.61
CA GLY A 401 -4.12 -15.48 -6.79
C GLY A 401 -4.58 -15.38 -8.25
N PHE A 402 -4.05 -14.43 -9.03
CA PHE A 402 -4.31 -14.33 -10.46
C PHE A 402 -3.86 -15.59 -11.22
N VAL A 403 -2.65 -16.06 -10.91
CA VAL A 403 -2.06 -17.23 -11.57
C VAL A 403 -2.79 -18.52 -11.17
N VAL A 404 -3.20 -18.65 -9.90
CA VAL A 404 -4.03 -19.78 -9.42
C VAL A 404 -5.34 -19.83 -10.18
N PHE A 405 -6.01 -18.69 -10.32
CA PHE A 405 -7.27 -18.60 -11.04
C PHE A 405 -7.09 -18.93 -12.53
N LEU A 406 -6.07 -18.37 -13.19
CA LEU A 406 -5.75 -18.70 -14.58
C LEU A 406 -5.49 -20.20 -14.77
N THR A 407 -4.74 -20.80 -13.85
CA THR A 407 -4.46 -22.24 -13.83
C THR A 407 -5.75 -23.06 -13.72
N PHE A 408 -6.66 -22.66 -12.83
CA PHE A 408 -7.99 -23.27 -12.74
C PHE A 408 -8.71 -23.21 -14.08
N VAL A 409 -8.72 -22.06 -14.77
CA VAL A 409 -9.48 -21.95 -16.01
C VAL A 409 -8.88 -22.83 -17.11
N LEU A 410 -7.56 -22.83 -17.28
CA LEU A 410 -6.87 -23.71 -18.22
C LEU A 410 -7.15 -25.18 -17.91
N TYR A 411 -7.05 -25.57 -16.63
CA TYR A 411 -7.38 -26.92 -16.19
C TYR A 411 -8.85 -27.28 -16.47
N GLY A 412 -9.79 -26.37 -16.20
CA GLY A 412 -11.21 -26.55 -16.50
C GLY A 412 -11.54 -26.68 -17.99
N LEU A 413 -10.75 -26.07 -18.88
CA LEU A 413 -10.84 -26.31 -20.33
C LEU A 413 -10.37 -27.73 -20.68
N THR A 414 -9.23 -28.16 -20.14
CA THR A 414 -8.72 -29.53 -20.38
C THR A 414 -9.68 -30.61 -19.86
N LEU A 415 -10.32 -30.41 -18.70
CA LEU A 415 -11.33 -31.34 -18.19
C LEU A 415 -12.57 -31.42 -19.10
N SER A 416 -12.96 -30.31 -19.71
CA SER A 416 -14.08 -30.28 -20.66
C SER A 416 -13.80 -31.16 -21.88
N GLU A 417 -12.58 -31.11 -22.42
CA GLU A 417 -12.16 -31.97 -23.54
C GLU A 417 -12.08 -33.44 -23.12
N ILE A 418 -11.55 -33.72 -21.93
CA ILE A 418 -11.46 -35.08 -21.38
C ILE A 418 -12.86 -35.68 -21.26
N LEU A 419 -13.82 -34.93 -20.72
CA LEU A 419 -15.22 -35.36 -20.59
C LEU A 419 -15.84 -35.70 -21.96
N GLN A 420 -15.56 -34.89 -22.98
CA GLN A 420 -16.06 -35.13 -24.34
C GLN A 420 -15.49 -36.42 -24.93
N ARG A 421 -14.19 -36.67 -24.76
CA ARG A 421 -13.53 -37.89 -25.24
C ARG A 421 -14.06 -39.16 -24.57
N ILE A 422 -14.29 -39.12 -23.25
CA ILE A 422 -14.84 -40.27 -22.50
C ILE A 422 -16.28 -40.56 -22.96
N THR A 423 -17.07 -39.50 -23.16
CA THR A 423 -18.47 -39.64 -23.57
C THR A 423 -18.58 -40.21 -24.99
N GLN A 424 -17.78 -39.73 -25.94
CA GLN A 424 -17.76 -40.27 -27.32
C GLN A 424 -17.35 -41.76 -27.36
N LYS A 425 -16.32 -42.14 -26.59
CA LYS A 425 -15.85 -43.54 -26.53
C LYS A 425 -16.92 -44.49 -25.99
N ASN A 426 -17.70 -44.06 -24.99
CA ASN A 426 -18.80 -44.87 -24.46
C ASN A 426 -19.94 -45.05 -25.48
N ILE A 427 -20.22 -44.02 -26.31
CA ILE A 427 -21.21 -44.09 -27.39
C ILE A 427 -20.74 -45.02 -28.52
N ASP A 428 -19.46 -44.97 -28.89
CA ASP A 428 -18.89 -45.84 -29.93
C ASP A 428 -18.82 -47.31 -29.49
N ASN A 429 -18.55 -47.58 -28.21
CA ASN A 429 -18.55 -48.94 -27.65
C ASN A 429 -19.96 -49.55 -27.56
N THR A 430 -21.00 -48.73 -27.42
CA THR A 430 -22.41 -49.18 -27.36
C THR A 430 -23.05 -49.38 -28.73
N THR A 431 -22.43 -48.86 -29.81
CA THR A 431 -22.93 -48.97 -31.19
C THR A 431 -22.21 -50.04 -32.03
N ARG A 432 -21.16 -50.69 -31.52
CA ARG A 432 -20.55 -51.85 -32.19
C ARG A 432 -21.38 -53.12 -31.90
N PRO A 433 -22.00 -53.78 -32.90
CA PRO A 433 -22.65 -55.05 -32.68
C PRO A 433 -21.58 -56.08 -32.28
N VAL A 434 -21.84 -56.80 -31.20
CA VAL A 434 -21.08 -57.97 -30.78
C VAL A 434 -21.06 -58.93 -31.96
N LYS A 435 -19.92 -59.06 -32.65
CA LYS A 435 -19.68 -60.24 -33.49
C LYS A 435 -19.62 -61.43 -32.55
N GLN A 436 -20.76 -62.11 -32.40
CA GLN A 436 -20.80 -63.45 -31.85
C GLN A 436 -19.94 -64.33 -32.76
N THR A 437 -18.88 -64.87 -32.17
CA THR A 437 -18.10 -66.00 -32.68
C THR A 437 -18.96 -67.21 -32.94
#